data_AF-A0A124GPK2-F1
#
_entry.id   AF-A0A124GPK2-F1
#
_cell.length_a   1.000
_cell.length_b   1.000
_cell.length_c   1.000
_cell.angle_alpha   90.00
_cell.angle_beta   90.00
_cell.angle_gamma   90.00
#
_symmetry.space_group_name_H-M   'P 1'
#
loop_
_entity.id
_entity.type
_entity.pdbx_description
1 polymer ?
#
loop_
_entity_poly.entity_id
_entity_poly.type
_entity_poly.pdbx_seq_one_letter_code
_entity_poly.pdbx_strand_id
1 'polypeptide(L)' 'MPIPDILEVGNIISRLQRGEALAAKNVDHPLSGNWLGFRDCHIKPDLVLIYRIANNTLQLARIGSHSEIF' A
#
# COMPACT_ATOMS: atom_id res chain seq x y z
N MET A 1 15.04 -3.58 -3.32
CA MET A 1 14.43 -3.52 -1.98
C MET A 1 15.17 -4.44 -1.01
N PRO A 2 15.62 -3.97 0.16
CA PRO A 2 16.28 -4.79 1.18
C PRO A 2 15.30 -5.69 1.94
N ILE A 3 15.80 -6.79 2.53
CA ILE A 3 14.96 -7.79 3.24
C ILE A 3 14.04 -7.19 4.32
N PRO A 4 14.49 -6.26 5.19
CA PRO A 4 13.61 -5.66 6.19
C PRO A 4 12.38 -4.96 5.60
N ASP A 5 12.50 -4.38 4.41
CA ASP A 5 11.38 -3.70 3.75
C ASP A 5 10.33 -4.70 3.27
N ILE A 6 10.78 -5.87 2.80
CA ILE A 6 9.89 -6.98 2.42
C ILE A 6 9.04 -7.42 3.62
N LEU A 7 9.62 -7.47 4.81
CA LEU A 7 8.90 -7.82 6.04
C LEU A 7 7.87 -6.75 6.43
N GLU A 8 8.21 -5.47 6.34
CA GLU A 8 7.27 -4.37 6.61
C GLU A 8 6.10 -4.39 5.62
N VAL A 9 6.37 -4.59 4.34
CA VAL A 9 5.35 -4.75 3.30
C VAL A 9 4.45 -5.95 3.60
N GLY A 10 5.03 -7.11 3.91
CA GLY A 10 4.28 -8.31 4.26
C GLY A 10 3.36 -8.11 5.47
N ASN A 11 3.83 -7.39 6.49
CA ASN A 11 3.01 -7.05 7.67
C ASN A 11 1.80 -6.19 7.30
N ILE A 12 1.98 -5.18 6.44
CA ILE A 12 0.88 -4.32 5.96
C ILE A 12 -0.12 -5.14 5.14
N ILE A 13 0.35 -5.97 4.21
CA ILE A 13 -0.52 -6.84 3.40
C ILE A 13 -1.34 -7.77 4.31
N SER A 14 -0.69 -8.37 5.32
CA SER A 14 -1.36 -9.26 6.27
C SER A 14 -2.48 -8.54 7.06
N ARG A 15 -2.25 -7.30 7.48
CA ARG A 15 -3.27 -6.45 8.14
C ARG A 15 -4.43 -6.15 7.20
N LEU A 16 -4.14 -5.76 5.96
CA LEU A 16 -5.15 -5.48 4.94
C LEU A 16 -6.02 -6.71 4.62
N GLN A 17 -5.42 -7.90 4.51
CA GLN A 17 -6.13 -9.16 4.29
C GLN A 17 -7.11 -9.50 5.43
N ARG A 18 -6.77 -9.10 6.67
CA ARG A 18 -7.64 -9.29 7.84
C ARG A 18 -8.69 -8.18 8.01
N GLY A 19 -8.70 -7.17 7.14
CA GLY A 19 -9.59 -6.01 7.26
C GLY A 19 -9.25 -5.11 8.46
N GLU A 20 -8.01 -5.18 8.95
CA GLU A 20 -7.57 -4.35 10.07
C GLU A 20 -7.29 -2.92 9.61
N ALA A 21 -7.60 -1.94 10.46
CA ALA A 21 -7.23 -0.56 10.21
C ALA A 21 -5.69 -0.41 10.19
N LEU A 22 -5.18 0.33 9.21
CA LEU A 22 -3.78 0.72 9.17
C LEU A 22 -3.50 1.83 10.18
N ALA A 23 -2.25 1.91 10.64
CA ALA A 23 -1.85 2.96 11.56
C ALA A 23 -1.83 4.32 10.84
N ALA A 24 -2.11 5.41 11.56
CA ALA A 24 -2.10 6.76 10.98
C ALA A 24 -0.77 7.14 10.29
N LYS A 25 0.36 6.58 10.78
CA LYS A 25 1.68 6.73 10.16
C LYS A 25 1.78 6.20 8.73
N ASN A 26 0.85 5.32 8.33
CA ASN A 26 0.85 4.74 6.99
C ASN A 26 0.22 5.68 5.95
N VAL A 27 -0.34 6.82 6.38
CA VAL A 27 -0.88 7.87 5.50
C VAL A 27 -1.74 7.30 4.37
N ASP A 28 -2.55 6.30 4.68
CA ASP A 28 -3.34 5.58 3.69
C ASP A 28 -4.48 6.46 3.16
N HIS A 29 -4.41 6.82 1.88
CA HIS A 29 -5.35 7.76 1.26
C HIS A 29 -5.77 7.32 -0.15
N PRO A 30 -7.00 7.66 -0.59
CA PRO A 30 -7.47 7.30 -1.92
C PRO A 30 -6.72 8.11 -2.99
N LEU A 31 -6.43 7.45 -4.12
CA LEU A 31 -5.91 8.09 -5.32
C LEU A 31 -7.03 8.58 -6.24
N SER A 32 -6.70 9.54 -7.10
CA SER A 32 -7.62 10.16 -8.06
C SER A 32 -7.20 9.91 -9.51
N GLY A 33 -8.05 10.34 -10.47
CA GLY A 33 -7.77 10.24 -11.90
C GLY A 33 -7.73 8.79 -12.38
N ASN A 34 -6.69 8.43 -13.13
CA ASN A 34 -6.52 7.06 -13.67
C ASN A 34 -6.36 5.99 -12.58
N TRP A 35 -6.06 6.41 -11.34
CA TRP A 35 -5.92 5.54 -10.17
C TRP A 35 -7.16 5.57 -9.27
N LEU A 36 -8.30 6.06 -9.77
CA LEU A 36 -9.55 6.07 -9.00
C LEU A 36 -9.90 4.67 -8.46
N GLY A 37 -10.15 4.61 -7.15
CA GLY A 37 -10.43 3.37 -6.43
C GLY A 37 -9.18 2.63 -5.93
N PHE A 38 -7.98 3.06 -6.31
CA PHE A 38 -6.74 2.68 -5.64
C PHE A 38 -6.46 3.59 -4.45
N ARG A 39 -5.57 3.12 -3.59
CA ARG A 39 -5.09 3.79 -2.39
C ARG A 39 -3.57 3.81 -2.41
N ASP A 40 -3.02 4.90 -1.92
CA ASP A 40 -1.60 5.10 -1.67
C ASP A 40 -1.34 4.95 -0.18
N CYS A 41 -0.58 3.91 0.18
CA CYS A 41 -0.20 3.60 1.55
C CYS A 41 1.32 3.69 1.70
N HIS A 42 1.76 4.62 2.53
CA HIS A 42 3.16 4.81 2.88
C HIS A 42 3.57 3.76 3.93
N ILE A 43 4.49 2.87 3.57
CA ILE A 43 5.07 1.89 4.50
C ILE A 43 6.27 2.53 5.22
N LYS A 44 7.03 3.34 4.48
CA LYS A 44 8.13 4.21 4.95
C LYS A 44 8.04 5.56 4.23
N PRO A 45 8.84 6.58 4.62
CA PRO A 45 8.83 7.87 3.93
C PRO A 45 8.99 7.80 2.41
N ASP A 46 9.80 6.86 1.91
CA ASP A 46 10.05 6.63 0.48
C ASP A 46 9.79 5.17 0.06
N LEU A 47 8.78 4.53 0.68
CA LEU A 47 8.32 3.20 0.28
C LEU A 47 6.80 3.16 0.35
N VAL A 48 6.17 2.99 -0.81
CA VAL A 48 4.72 3.07 -0.98
C VAL A 48 4.18 1.77 -1.56
N LEU A 49 2.99 1.39 -1.11
CA LEU A 49 2.16 0.35 -1.69
C LEU A 49 0.91 0.98 -2.31
N ILE A 50 0.73 0.82 -3.61
CA ILE A 50 -0.51 1.13 -4.32
C ILE A 50 -1.38 -0.12 -4.37
N TYR A 51 -2.57 -0.06 -3.79
CA TYR A 51 -3.48 -1.20 -3.71
C TYR A 51 -4.95 -0.80 -3.83
N ARG A 52 -5.83 -1.78 -4.01
CA ARG A 52 -7.28 -1.61 -3.79
C ARG A 52 -7.89 -2.88 -3.23
N ILE A 53 -9.05 -2.73 -2.59
CA ILE A 53 -9.89 -3.86 -2.17
C ILE A 53 -11.15 -3.83 -3.03
N ALA A 54 -11.34 -4.87 -3.85
CA ALA A 54 -12.49 -5.01 -4.75
C ALA A 54 -13.01 -6.44 -4.68
N ASN A 55 -14.33 -6.62 -4.54
CA ASN A 55 -14.97 -7.94 -4.47
C ASN A 55 -14.28 -8.87 -3.45
N ASN A 56 -14.03 -8.36 -2.24
CA ASN A 56 -13.35 -9.07 -1.16
C ASN A 56 -11.93 -9.57 -1.50
N THR A 57 -11.31 -9.01 -2.54
CA THR A 57 -9.97 -9.35 -3.01
C THR A 57 -9.05 -8.15 -2.84
N LEU A 58 -7.93 -8.34 -2.14
CA LEU A 58 -6.84 -7.38 -2.08
C LEU A 58 -6.03 -7.46 -3.37
N GLN A 59 -6.01 -6.37 -4.13
CA GLN A 59 -5.25 -6.25 -5.37
C GLN A 59 -4.08 -5.29 -5.16
N LEU A 60 -2.86 -5.80 -5.30
CA LEU A 60 -1.62 -5.03 -5.19
C LEU A 60 -1.21 -4.58 -6.60
N ALA A 61 -1.15 -3.28 -6.84
CA ALA A 61 -0.80 -2.75 -8.16
C ALA A 61 0.70 -2.47 -8.30
N ARG A 62 1.29 -1.76 -7.33
CA ARG A 62 2.69 -1.34 -7.37
C ARG A 62 3.28 -1.22 -5.97
N ILE A 63 4.57 -1.47 -5.84
CA ILE A 63 5.35 -1.22 -4.62
C ILE A 63 6.69 -0.63 -5.04
N GLY A 64 7.10 0.49 -4.45
CA GLY A 64 8.35 1.18 -4.80
C GLY A 64 8.52 2.52 -4.07
N SER A 65 9.59 3.25 -4.39
CA SER A 65 9.75 4.65 -3.95
C SER A 65 8.81 5.59 -4.71
N HIS A 66 8.51 6.78 -4.19
CA HIS A 66 7.59 7.71 -4.90
C HIS A 66 8.02 7.97 -6.33
N SER A 67 9.34 8.09 -6.58
CA SER A 67 9.93 8.32 -7.90
C SER A 67 9.86 7.13 -8.87
N GLU A 68 9.71 5.91 -8.36
CA GLU A 68 9.63 4.70 -9.20
C GLU A 68 8.21 4.43 -9.69
N ILE A 69 7.20 4.85 -8.93
CA ILE A 69 5.80 4.49 -9.15
C ILE A 69 4.91 5.65 -9.62
N PHE A 70 5.36 6.90 -9.47
CA PHE A 70 4.72 8.11 -10.03
C PHE A 70 5.67 8.86 -10.96
#